data_AF-A0A7X2D5L5-F1
#
_entry.id   AF-A0A7X2D5L5-F1
#
_cell.length_a   1.000
_cell.length_b   1.000
_cell.length_c   1.000
_cell.angle_alpha   90.00
_cell.angle_beta   90.00
_cell.angle_gamma   90.00
#
_symmetry.space_group_name_H-M   'P 1'
#
loop_
_entity.id
_entity.type
_entity.pdbx_description
1 polymer ?
#
loop_
_entity_poly.entity_id
_entity_poly.type
_entity_poly.pdbx_seq_one_letter_code
_entity_poly.pdbx_strand_id
1 'polypeptide(L)' 'MRRFAVIGLGKFGGTVAQSLAERGAEVIAVDKDEKLVDTFAEVATFGCEIRFYR' A
#
# COMPACT_ATOMS: atom_id res chain seq x y z
N MET A 1 0.17 -3.56 18.53
CA MET A 1 0.50 -3.12 17.15
C MET A 1 -0.48 -3.78 16.19
N ARG A 2 -1.10 -3.06 15.24
CA ARG A 2 -2.01 -3.64 14.23
C ARG A 2 -1.36 -3.51 12.85
N ARG A 3 -1.38 -4.58 12.06
CA ARG A 3 -0.83 -4.64 10.71
C ARG A 3 -1.95 -4.88 9.71
N PHE A 4 -1.96 -4.12 8.61
CA PHE A 4 -2.97 -4.20 7.56
C PHE A 4 -2.31 -4.37 6.20
N ALA A 5 -2.94 -5.13 5.32
CA ALA A 5 -2.58 -5.19 3.91
C ALA A 5 -3.65 -4.48 3.09
N VAL A 6 -3.23 -3.59 2.19
CA VAL A 6 -4.12 -2.89 1.27
C VAL A 6 -3.77 -3.34 -0.15
N ILE A 7 -4.71 -4.05 -0.78
CA ILE A 7 -4.56 -4.59 -2.14
C ILE A 7 -5.40 -3.73 -3.08
N GLY A 8 -4.72 -3.06 -4.01
CA GLY A 8 -5.27 -2.02 -4.88
C GLY A 8 -5.03 -0.62 -4.29
N LEU A 9 -4.17 0.16 -4.92
CA LEU A 9 -3.73 1.51 -4.54
C LEU A 9 -4.32 2.60 -5.45
N GLY A 10 -5.47 2.31 -6.08
CA GLY A 10 -6.30 3.33 -6.72
C GLY A 10 -6.86 4.34 -5.68
N LYS A 11 -7.72 5.26 -6.13
CA LYS A 11 -8.24 6.40 -5.33
C LYS A 11 -8.67 6.03 -3.90
N PHE A 12 -9.42 4.93 -3.75
CA PHE A 12 -9.91 4.49 -2.46
C PHE A 12 -8.82 3.83 -1.62
N GLY A 13 -8.16 2.79 -2.16
CA GLY A 13 -7.18 2.02 -1.40
C GLY A 13 -5.96 2.85 -0.98
N GLY A 14 -5.50 3.77 -1.84
CA GLY A 14 -4.45 4.72 -1.48
C GLY A 14 -4.82 5.60 -0.27
N THR A 15 -6.05 6.14 -0.25
CA THR A 15 -6.56 6.94 0.88
C THR A 15 -6.62 6.12 2.17
N VAL A 16 -7.04 4.85 2.08
CA VAL A 16 -7.09 3.93 3.21
C VAL A 16 -5.68 3.60 3.73
N ALA A 17 -4.74 3.29 2.84
CA ALA A 17 -3.35 3.01 3.19
C ALA A 17 -2.72 4.19 3.93
N GLN A 18 -2.89 5.41 3.40
CA GLN A 18 -2.41 6.64 4.03
C GLN A 18 -3.04 6.87 5.41
N SER A 19 -4.36 6.77 5.52
CA SER A 19 -5.09 6.98 6.79
C SER A 19 -4.69 5.96 7.86
N LEU A 20 -4.37 4.72 7.47
CA LEU A 20 -3.90 3.69 8.40
C LEU A 20 -2.47 3.97 8.88
N ALA A 21 -1.59 4.38 7.98
CA ALA A 21 -0.21 4.74 8.30
C ALA A 21 -0.14 5.96 9.22
N GLU A 22 -0.91 7.02 8.95
CA GLU A 22 -0.99 8.23 9.78
C GLU A 22 -1.47 7.93 11.21
N ARG A 23 -2.21 6.84 11.41
CA ARG A 23 -2.69 6.38 12.73
C ARG A 23 -1.72 5.43 13.42
N GLY A 24 -0.51 5.26 12.88
CA GLY A 24 0.56 4.44 13.44
C GLY A 24 0.36 2.93 13.21
N ALA A 25 -0.46 2.54 12.24
CA ALA A 25 -0.56 1.14 11.85
C ALA A 25 0.53 0.78 10.84
N GLU A 26 1.00 -0.47 10.89
CA GLU A 26 1.89 -0.99 9.86
C GLU A 26 1.07 -1.36 8.63
N VAL A 27 1.40 -0.78 7.47
CA VAL A 27 0.67 -0.99 6.22
C VAL A 27 1.56 -1.66 5.19
N ILE A 28 1.08 -2.77 4.63
CA ILE A 28 1.63 -3.42 3.43
C ILE A 28 0.79 -2.96 2.24
N ALA A 29 1.37 -2.13 1.38
CA ALA A 29 0.72 -1.60 0.19
C ALA A 29 1.03 -2.50 -1.02
N VAL A 30 -0.02 -2.92 -1.73
CA VAL A 30 0.08 -3.93 -2.79
C VAL A 30 -0.73 -3.49 -4.01
N ASP A 31 -0.07 -3.32 -5.16
CA ASP A 31 -0.73 -3.10 -6.45
C ASP A 31 0.03 -3.82 -7.57
N LYS A 32 -0.61 -3.95 -8.73
CA LYS A 32 0.01 -4.42 -9.98
C LYS A 32 0.69 -3.30 -10.77
N ASP A 33 0.30 -2.04 -10.52
CA ASP A 33 0.92 -0.86 -11.13
C ASP A 33 2.07 -0.38 -10.23
N GLU A 34 3.30 -0.65 -10.66
CA GLU A 34 4.54 -0.27 -9.98
C GLU A 34 4.57 1.23 -9.63
N LYS A 35 4.01 2.10 -10.50
CA LYS A 35 3.98 3.55 -10.24
C LYS A 35 3.12 3.89 -9.03
N LEU A 36 2.02 3.16 -8.82
CA LEU A 36 1.19 3.35 -7.65
C LEU A 36 1.92 2.84 -6.40
N VAL A 37 2.59 1.70 -6.48
CA VAL A 37 3.41 1.20 -5.35
C VAL A 37 4.47 2.22 -4.95
N ASP A 38 5.20 2.80 -5.91
CA ASP A 38 6.20 3.83 -5.66
C ASP A 38 5.60 5.11 -5.05
N THR A 39 4.45 5.56 -5.58
CA THR A 39 3.74 6.75 -5.06
C THR A 39 3.38 6.59 -3.58
N PHE A 40 3.04 5.37 -3.15
CA PHE A 40 2.65 5.08 -1.77
C PHE A 40 3.81 4.52 -0.93
N ALA A 41 5.03 4.43 -1.45
CA ALA A 41 6.19 3.90 -0.73
C ALA A 41 6.61 4.79 0.45
N GLU A 42 6.39 6.11 0.36
CA GLU A 42 6.72 7.05 1.44
C GLU A 42 5.76 6.97 2.63
N VAL A 43 4.51 6.56 2.39
CA VAL A 43 3.47 6.43 3.43
C VAL A 43 3.28 4.99 3.91
N ALA A 44 3.63 3.99 3.10
CA ALA A 44 3.58 2.59 3.51
C ALA A 44 4.80 2.23 4.36
N THR A 45 4.60 1.42 5.41
CA THR A 45 5.72 0.85 6.16
C THR A 45 6.45 -0.20 5.31
N PHE A 46 5.72 -0.89 4.43
CA PHE A 46 6.26 -1.86 3.49
C PHE A 46 5.50 -1.79 2.15
N GLY A 47 6.22 -1.67 1.03
CA GLY A 47 5.65 -1.71 -0.33
C GLY A 47 5.99 -3.02 -1.04
N CYS A 48 5.04 -3.59 -1.79
CA CYS A 48 5.26 -4.79 -2.59
C CYS A 48 4.48 -4.71 -3.92
N GLU A 49 5.18 -4.87 -5.05
CA GLU A 49 4.57 -5.02 -6.38
C GLU A 49 4.16 -6.49 -6.59
N ILE A 50 2.89 -6.75 -6.94
CA ILE A 50 2.51 -8.10 -7.40
C ILE A 50 2.88 -8.25 -8.86
N ARG A 51 3.97 -8.96 -9.11
CA ARG A 51 4.35 -9.41 -10.44
C ARG A 51 3.71 -10.76 -10.73
N PHE A 52 2.62 -10.77 -11.50
CA PHE A 52 2.03 -12.00 -12.01
C PHE A 52 2.98 -12.59 -13.07
N TYR A 53 3.75 -13.61 -12.70
CA TYR A 53 4.38 -14.49 -13.71
C TYR A 53 3.24 -15.23 -14.43
N ARG A 54 3.13 -15.03 -15.74
CA ARG A 54 2.33 -15.91 -16.60
C ARG A 54 3.00 -17.27 -16.72
#